data_AF-A0A358HQU9-F1
#
_entry.id   AF-A0A358HQU9-F1
#
_cell.length_a   1.000
_cell.length_b   1.000
_cell.length_c   1.000
_cell.angle_alpha   90.00
_cell.angle_beta   90.00
_cell.angle_gamma   90.00
#
_symmetry.space_group_name_H-M   'P 1'
#
loop_
_entity.id
_entity.type
_entity.pdbx_description
1 polymer ?
#
loop_
_entity_poly.entity_id
_entity_poly.type
_entity_poly.pdbx_seq_one_letter_code
_entity_poly.pdbx_strand_id
1 'polypeptide(L)'
;FVDSPLAQRATDVFAKHLTGSDARALAHPKFHMVPDVEASKQLALVKSGAIIISASGMCDAGRIRYHLKNNLWRSEATVLLVGFQAAGSLGRVLQRGAKRVRIHGEEIEVLARIRTLDVYSGHADQEMLLQWTRDRLPVGGRIFLTHGEEGARTAFQQVLLAEGIDSKKIALPMLDETVILKSGTVETAKIRPRLSGEELSRDDWHNLYAGTITALSEKLRSVENDAQRRDLLEKVLRDIASV
;
A
#
# COMPACT_ATOMS: atom_id res chain seq x y z
N PHE A 1 -9.01 -19.73 3.53
CA PHE A 1 -8.76 -19.31 4.92
C PHE A 1 -8.83 -17.80 5.01
N VAL A 2 -9.51 -17.26 6.02
CA VAL A 2 -9.49 -15.84 6.38
C VAL A 2 -8.75 -15.74 7.72
N ASP A 3 -7.52 -15.22 7.66
CA ASP A 3 -6.61 -15.16 8.78
C ASP A 3 -6.40 -13.71 9.27
N SER A 4 -7.43 -13.21 9.94
CA SER A 4 -7.42 -11.89 10.58
C SER A 4 -8.50 -11.84 11.68
N PRO A 5 -8.13 -11.64 12.96
CA PRO A 5 -9.10 -11.52 14.06
C PRO A 5 -10.08 -10.36 13.87
N LEU A 6 -9.67 -9.30 13.17
CA LEU A 6 -10.56 -8.18 12.86
C LEU A 6 -11.50 -8.53 11.71
N ALA A 7 -11.00 -9.21 10.67
CA ALA A 7 -11.85 -9.64 9.55
C ALA A 7 -12.92 -10.64 10.01
N GLN A 8 -12.59 -11.53 10.95
CA GLN A 8 -13.55 -12.39 11.62
C GLN A 8 -14.70 -11.57 12.23
N ARG A 9 -14.36 -10.66 13.16
CA ARG A 9 -15.35 -9.85 13.88
C ARG A 9 -16.17 -8.98 12.94
N ALA A 10 -15.55 -8.39 11.92
CA ALA A 10 -16.27 -7.64 10.90
C ALA A 10 -17.26 -8.54 10.15
N THR A 11 -16.80 -9.71 9.69
CA THR A 11 -17.65 -10.68 8.98
C THR A 11 -18.82 -11.15 9.84
N ASP A 12 -18.61 -11.39 11.14
CA ASP A 12 -19.66 -11.79 12.07
C ASP A 12 -20.75 -10.71 12.22
N VAL A 13 -20.38 -9.43 12.12
CA VAL A 13 -21.36 -8.33 12.08
C VAL A 13 -22.14 -8.35 10.78
N PHE A 14 -21.46 -8.42 9.62
CA PHE A 14 -22.12 -8.47 8.32
C PHE A 14 -23.03 -9.70 8.18
N ALA A 15 -22.61 -10.86 8.66
CA ALA A 15 -23.36 -12.11 8.58
C ALA A 15 -24.76 -12.03 9.19
N LYS A 16 -24.98 -11.14 10.17
CA LYS A 16 -26.31 -10.89 10.76
C LYS A 16 -27.29 -10.18 9.81
N HIS A 17 -26.76 -9.53 8.78
CA HIS A 17 -27.50 -8.67 7.85
C HIS A 17 -27.43 -9.17 6.39
N LEU A 18 -26.56 -10.14 6.09
CA LEU A 18 -26.45 -10.71 4.74
C LEU A 18 -27.63 -11.62 4.43
N THR A 19 -28.07 -11.58 3.18
CA THR A 19 -29.11 -12.45 2.64
C THR A 19 -28.67 -13.01 1.27
N GLY A 20 -29.45 -13.93 0.71
CA GLY A 20 -29.23 -14.38 -0.67
C GLY A 20 -27.88 -15.07 -0.91
N SER A 21 -27.18 -14.65 -1.96
CA SER A 21 -25.89 -15.23 -2.39
C SER A 21 -24.78 -15.07 -1.36
N ASP A 22 -24.75 -13.93 -0.68
CA ASP A 22 -23.62 -13.56 0.16
C ASP A 22 -23.62 -14.36 1.47
N ALA A 23 -24.81 -14.58 2.03
CA ALA A 23 -24.99 -15.49 3.16
C ALA A 23 -24.57 -16.93 2.81
N ARG A 24 -24.88 -17.40 1.59
CA ARG A 24 -24.46 -18.73 1.11
C ARG A 24 -22.95 -18.82 0.92
N ALA A 25 -22.30 -17.76 0.46
CA ALA A 25 -20.86 -17.73 0.28
C ALA A 25 -20.11 -17.88 1.62
N LEU A 26 -20.58 -17.21 2.68
CA LEU A 26 -20.00 -17.35 4.01
C LEU A 26 -20.23 -18.74 4.64
N ALA A 27 -21.34 -19.39 4.31
CA ALA A 27 -21.66 -20.75 4.76
C ALA A 27 -20.96 -21.86 3.94
N HIS A 28 -20.20 -21.51 2.90
CA HIS A 28 -19.59 -22.48 2.00
C HIS A 28 -18.53 -23.33 2.74
N PRO A 29 -18.48 -24.67 2.58
CA PRO A 29 -17.61 -25.54 3.36
C PRO A 29 -16.11 -25.31 3.14
N LYS A 30 -15.71 -24.63 2.06
CA LYS A 30 -14.31 -24.23 1.80
C LYS A 30 -13.94 -22.85 2.37
N PHE A 31 -14.91 -22.14 2.95
CA PHE A 31 -14.69 -20.87 3.60
C PHE A 31 -14.33 -21.12 5.07
N HIS A 32 -13.06 -20.95 5.39
CA HIS A 32 -12.53 -21.24 6.72
C HIS A 32 -12.05 -19.97 7.39
N MET A 33 -12.66 -19.68 8.52
CA MET A 33 -12.27 -18.64 9.45
C MET A 33 -11.18 -19.16 10.38
N VAL A 34 -10.09 -18.41 10.57
CA VAL A 34 -8.96 -18.82 11.43
C VAL A 34 -9.13 -18.22 12.82
N PRO A 35 -9.52 -19.03 13.83
CA PRO A 35 -10.04 -18.52 15.10
C PRO A 35 -8.97 -17.90 15.99
N ASP A 36 -7.75 -18.45 15.98
CA ASP A 36 -6.72 -18.11 16.93
C ASP A 36 -5.31 -18.15 16.31
N VAL A 37 -4.31 -17.86 17.16
CA VAL A 37 -2.91 -17.79 16.75
C VAL A 37 -2.32 -19.16 16.45
N GLU A 38 -2.74 -20.21 17.16
CA GLU A 38 -2.22 -21.56 16.93
C GLU A 38 -2.74 -22.10 15.59
N ALA A 39 -4.01 -21.92 15.28
CA ALA A 39 -4.58 -22.22 13.97
C ALA A 39 -3.89 -21.44 12.84
N SER A 40 -3.55 -20.17 13.07
CA SER A 40 -2.79 -19.35 12.11
C SER A 40 -1.39 -19.92 11.86
N LYS A 41 -0.66 -20.35 12.91
CA LYS A 41 0.65 -21.00 12.77
C LYS A 41 0.58 -22.31 11.97
N GLN A 42 -0.48 -23.09 12.14
CA GLN A 42 -0.66 -24.34 11.38
C GLN A 42 -0.75 -24.10 9.86
N LEU A 43 -1.20 -22.92 9.43
CA LEU A 43 -1.23 -22.58 7.99
C LEU A 43 0.17 -22.53 7.36
N ALA A 44 1.24 -22.37 8.14
CA ALA A 44 2.62 -22.43 7.63
C ALA A 44 2.99 -23.83 7.09
N LEU A 45 2.28 -24.88 7.54
CA LEU A 45 2.49 -26.25 7.08
C LEU A 45 1.81 -26.53 5.73
N VAL A 46 0.88 -25.67 5.29
CA VAL A 46 0.13 -25.86 4.05
C VAL A 46 1.03 -25.64 2.83
N LYS A 47 1.23 -26.69 2.04
CA LYS A 47 2.11 -26.66 0.87
C LYS A 47 1.42 -26.30 -0.43
N SER A 48 0.14 -26.63 -0.63
CA SER A 48 -0.56 -26.34 -1.87
C SER A 48 -2.08 -26.39 -1.67
N GLY A 49 -2.84 -25.92 -2.67
CA GLY A 49 -4.31 -26.05 -2.70
C GLY A 49 -5.07 -25.12 -1.76
N ALA A 50 -4.45 -24.08 -1.22
CA ALA A 50 -5.08 -23.15 -0.29
C ALA A 50 -5.00 -21.68 -0.76
N ILE A 51 -6.06 -20.93 -0.46
CA ILE A 51 -6.10 -19.47 -0.55
C ILE A 51 -6.15 -18.94 0.88
N ILE A 52 -5.22 -18.05 1.21
CA ILE A 52 -5.13 -17.39 2.51
C ILE A 52 -5.37 -15.90 2.30
N ILE A 53 -6.43 -15.37 2.90
CA ILE A 53 -6.75 -13.95 2.95
C ILE A 53 -6.30 -13.45 4.32
N SER A 54 -5.33 -12.54 4.37
CA SER A 54 -4.79 -12.03 5.63
C SER A 54 -4.59 -10.52 5.60
N ALA A 55 -4.70 -9.90 6.78
CA ALA A 55 -4.50 -8.47 6.99
C ALA A 55 -3.08 -8.19 7.56
N SER A 56 -2.51 -7.00 7.37
CA SER A 56 -3.08 -5.81 6.70
C SER A 56 -2.95 -5.81 5.16
N GLY A 57 -3.86 -5.09 4.48
CA GLY A 57 -3.94 -5.05 3.01
C GLY A 57 -2.75 -4.40 2.30
N MET A 58 -1.92 -3.64 3.02
CA MET A 58 -0.66 -3.05 2.52
C MET A 58 0.59 -3.84 2.97
N CYS A 59 0.38 -4.98 3.63
CA CYS A 59 1.42 -5.90 4.10
C CYS A 59 2.36 -5.35 5.18
N ASP A 60 2.02 -4.25 5.85
CA ASP A 60 2.91 -3.62 6.84
C ASP A 60 2.91 -4.29 8.20
N ALA A 61 1.77 -4.86 8.61
CA ALA A 61 1.59 -5.38 9.96
C ALA A 61 0.59 -6.54 10.01
N GLY A 62 0.63 -7.29 11.11
CA GLY A 62 -0.30 -8.37 11.39
C GLY A 62 0.12 -9.71 10.79
N ARG A 63 -0.86 -10.62 10.68
CA ARG A 63 -0.63 -12.02 10.30
C ARG A 63 -0.06 -12.18 8.88
N ILE A 64 -0.33 -11.22 7.98
CA ILE A 64 0.23 -11.20 6.63
C ILE A 64 1.77 -11.25 6.61
N ARG A 65 2.45 -10.61 7.57
CA ARG A 65 3.93 -10.61 7.64
C ARG A 65 4.48 -12.02 7.84
N TYR A 66 3.79 -12.85 8.62
CA TYR A 66 4.16 -14.26 8.82
C TYR A 66 3.88 -15.09 7.56
N HIS A 67 2.74 -14.88 6.90
CA HIS A 67 2.43 -15.55 5.64
C HIS A 67 3.43 -15.21 4.54
N LEU A 68 3.79 -13.93 4.40
CA LEU A 68 4.82 -13.50 3.46
C LEU A 68 6.18 -14.10 3.80
N LYS A 69 6.58 -14.09 5.08
CA LYS A 69 7.82 -14.73 5.52
C LYS A 69 7.88 -16.21 5.13
N ASN A 70 6.78 -16.93 5.29
CA ASN A 70 6.71 -18.36 5.02
C ASN A 70 6.58 -18.71 3.54
N ASN A 71 6.17 -17.76 2.68
CA ASN A 71 5.82 -18.08 1.28
C ASN A 71 6.55 -17.27 0.21
N LEU A 72 7.19 -16.15 0.52
CA LEU A 72 7.86 -15.32 -0.51
C LEU A 72 9.00 -16.05 -1.23
N TRP A 73 9.72 -16.93 -0.53
CA TRP A 73 10.81 -17.72 -1.11
C TRP A 73 10.33 -18.93 -1.93
N ARG A 74 9.02 -19.16 -2.03
CA ARG A 74 8.44 -20.32 -2.72
C ARG A 74 7.99 -19.92 -4.13
N SER A 75 8.61 -20.48 -5.16
CA SER A 75 8.32 -20.12 -6.55
C SER A 75 6.93 -20.55 -7.03
N GLU A 76 6.36 -21.58 -6.40
CA GLU A 76 5.00 -22.05 -6.67
C GLU A 76 3.92 -21.12 -6.09
N ALA A 77 4.27 -20.30 -5.09
CA ALA A 77 3.33 -19.40 -4.42
C ALA A 77 2.97 -18.18 -5.28
N THR A 78 1.84 -17.57 -4.98
CA THR A 78 1.42 -16.29 -5.55
C THR A 78 0.97 -15.37 -4.42
N VAL A 79 1.55 -14.17 -4.37
CA VAL A 79 1.07 -13.08 -3.51
C VAL A 79 0.22 -12.18 -4.39
N LEU A 80 -1.08 -12.14 -4.08
CA LEU A 80 -2.06 -11.36 -4.81
C LEU A 80 -2.44 -10.12 -4.00
N LEU A 81 -2.01 -8.95 -4.46
CA LEU A 81 -2.32 -7.65 -3.88
C LEU A 81 -3.63 -7.14 -4.49
N VAL A 82 -4.69 -7.03 -3.69
CA VAL A 82 -6.07 -6.78 -4.17
C VAL A 82 -6.56 -5.33 -3.93
N GLY A 83 -5.64 -4.37 -3.91
CA GLY A 83 -5.97 -2.96 -3.71
C GLY A 83 -4.76 -2.05 -3.72
N PHE A 84 -5.00 -0.76 -3.53
CA PHE A 84 -3.95 0.26 -3.54
C PHE A 84 -2.87 -0.02 -2.49
N GLN A 85 -1.61 0.17 -2.88
CA GLN A 85 -0.44 -0.01 -2.02
C GLN A 85 0.24 1.35 -1.88
N ALA A 86 0.17 1.94 -0.68
CA ALA A 86 0.77 3.26 -0.45
C ALA A 86 2.30 3.23 -0.57
N ALA A 87 2.89 4.35 -0.99
CA ALA A 87 4.34 4.54 -0.90
C ALA A 87 4.86 4.23 0.50
N GLY A 88 6.04 3.62 0.57
CA GLY A 88 6.63 3.16 1.82
C GLY A 88 6.01 1.90 2.48
N SER A 89 4.96 1.31 1.90
CA SER A 89 4.45 0.02 2.39
C SER A 89 5.25 -1.17 1.84
N LEU A 90 5.29 -2.27 2.60
CA LEU A 90 5.90 -3.51 2.11
C LEU A 90 5.21 -4.01 0.83
N GLY A 91 3.88 -3.88 0.77
CA GLY A 91 3.13 -4.29 -0.41
C GLY A 91 3.50 -3.49 -1.66
N ARG A 92 3.80 -2.18 -1.53
CA ARG A 92 4.34 -1.37 -2.64
C ARG A 92 5.73 -1.83 -3.06
N VAL A 93 6.60 -2.17 -2.10
CA VAL A 93 7.94 -2.72 -2.39
C VAL A 93 7.84 -4.03 -3.18
N LEU A 94 6.95 -4.94 -2.78
CA LEU A 94 6.70 -6.19 -3.49
C LEU A 94 6.11 -5.92 -4.89
N GLN A 95 5.14 -5.00 -4.99
CA GLN A 95 4.49 -4.62 -6.25
C GLN A 95 5.51 -4.09 -7.28
N ARG A 96 6.53 -3.34 -6.84
CA ARG A 96 7.62 -2.84 -7.70
C ARG A 96 8.61 -3.93 -8.14
N GLY A 97 8.43 -5.18 -7.70
CA GLY A 97 9.23 -6.32 -8.15
C GLY A 97 10.53 -6.53 -7.37
N ALA A 98 10.59 -6.07 -6.12
CA ALA A 98 11.72 -6.32 -5.23
C ALA A 98 12.09 -7.82 -5.20
N LYS A 99 13.38 -8.12 -5.41
CA LYS A 99 13.91 -9.50 -5.40
C LYS A 99 14.23 -10.01 -4.01
N ARG A 100 14.42 -9.09 -3.07
CA ARG A 100 14.66 -9.36 -1.65
C ARG A 100 13.92 -8.34 -0.81
N VAL A 101 13.42 -8.78 0.34
CA VAL A 101 12.78 -7.92 1.34
C VAL A 101 13.19 -8.34 2.74
N ARG A 102 13.04 -7.44 3.73
CA ARG A 102 13.30 -7.74 5.13
C ARG A 102 12.01 -7.85 5.93
N ILE A 103 11.80 -8.99 6.58
CA ILE A 103 10.61 -9.28 7.40
C ILE A 103 11.07 -9.83 8.75
N HIS A 104 10.65 -9.21 9.85
CA HIS A 104 11.03 -9.60 11.21
C HIS A 104 12.56 -9.74 11.42
N GLY A 105 13.34 -8.85 10.79
CA GLY A 105 14.80 -8.85 10.90
C GLY A 105 15.52 -9.81 9.95
N GLU A 106 14.80 -10.68 9.24
CA GLU A 106 15.37 -11.65 8.30
C GLU A 106 15.24 -11.18 6.85
N GLU A 107 16.30 -11.41 6.05
CA GLU A 107 16.27 -11.18 4.61
C GLU A 107 15.63 -12.39 3.92
N ILE A 108 14.68 -12.12 3.03
CA ILE A 108 13.87 -13.13 2.35
C ILE A 108 13.94 -12.88 0.85
N GLU A 109 14.30 -13.92 0.10
CA GLU A 109 14.25 -13.91 -1.36
C GLU A 109 12.81 -13.97 -1.85
N VAL A 110 12.49 -13.17 -2.86
CA VAL A 110 11.16 -13.10 -3.48
C VAL A 110 11.18 -13.93 -4.76
N LEU A 111 10.84 -15.21 -4.61
CA LEU A 111 10.65 -16.16 -5.70
C LEU A 111 9.16 -16.34 -6.06
N ALA A 112 8.27 -16.05 -5.11
CA ALA A 112 6.83 -16.09 -5.32
C ALA A 112 6.40 -15.11 -6.41
N ARG A 113 5.34 -15.48 -7.15
CA ARG A 113 4.75 -14.61 -8.16
C ARG A 113 3.99 -13.47 -7.47
N ILE A 114 4.42 -12.24 -7.71
CA ILE A 114 3.66 -11.05 -7.27
C ILE A 114 2.66 -10.68 -8.37
N ARG A 115 1.40 -10.51 -7.98
CA ARG A 115 0.29 -10.12 -8.86
C ARG A 115 -0.56 -9.05 -8.19
N THR A 116 -1.21 -8.21 -8.98
CA THR A 116 -2.09 -7.15 -8.49
C THR A 116 -3.44 -7.24 -9.19
N LEU A 117 -4.52 -6.99 -8.45
CA LEU A 117 -5.86 -6.78 -8.95
C LEU A 117 -6.42 -5.49 -8.36
N ASP A 118 -6.81 -4.55 -9.22
CA ASP A 118 -7.23 -3.20 -8.80
C ASP A 118 -8.74 -3.10 -8.57
N VAL A 119 -9.49 -4.17 -8.86
CA VAL A 119 -10.96 -4.20 -8.88
C VAL A 119 -11.63 -4.27 -7.50
N TYR A 120 -10.88 -4.53 -6.43
CA TYR A 120 -11.41 -4.70 -5.07
C TYR A 120 -11.05 -3.56 -4.11
N SER A 121 -10.49 -2.45 -4.63
CA SER A 121 -10.09 -1.31 -3.78
C SER A 121 -11.26 -0.58 -3.13
N GLY A 122 -12.48 -0.72 -3.66
CA GLY A 122 -13.67 0.02 -3.22
C GLY A 122 -13.64 1.52 -3.55
N HIS A 123 -12.61 2.00 -4.26
CA HIS A 123 -12.48 3.38 -4.68
C HIS A 123 -13.05 3.57 -6.09
N ALA A 124 -13.68 4.72 -6.34
CA ALA A 124 -14.08 5.14 -7.67
C ALA A 124 -12.85 5.36 -8.55
N ASP A 125 -12.90 4.89 -9.79
CA ASP A 125 -11.87 5.21 -10.77
C ASP A 125 -12.01 6.66 -11.29
N GLN A 126 -11.11 7.06 -12.18
CA GLN A 126 -11.09 8.42 -12.73
C GLN A 126 -12.40 8.79 -13.43
N GLU A 127 -13.00 7.86 -14.18
CA GLU A 127 -14.23 8.11 -14.93
C GLU A 127 -15.43 8.25 -14.00
N MET A 128 -15.53 7.38 -12.99
CA MET A 128 -16.55 7.47 -11.94
C MET A 128 -16.44 8.77 -11.15
N LEU A 129 -15.24 9.20 -10.76
CA LEU A 129 -15.01 10.47 -10.07
C LEU A 129 -15.39 11.67 -10.95
N LEU A 130 -15.06 11.61 -12.24
CA LEU A 130 -15.41 12.65 -13.17
C LEU A 130 -16.92 12.71 -13.37
N GLN A 131 -17.59 11.58 -13.58
CA GLN A 131 -19.04 11.51 -13.72
C GLN A 131 -19.74 12.05 -12.48
N TRP A 132 -19.30 11.63 -11.29
CA TRP A 132 -19.80 12.16 -10.02
C TRP A 132 -19.67 13.68 -9.92
N THR A 133 -18.58 14.23 -10.47
CA THR A 133 -18.36 15.69 -10.53
C THR A 133 -19.31 16.35 -11.53
N ARG A 134 -19.49 15.78 -12.73
CA ARG A 134 -20.38 16.29 -13.78
C ARG A 134 -21.82 16.41 -13.30
N ASP A 135 -22.31 15.41 -12.59
CA ASP A 135 -23.68 15.37 -12.03
C ASP A 135 -23.97 16.50 -11.02
N ARG A 136 -22.93 17.24 -10.59
CA ARG A 136 -23.00 18.32 -9.59
C ARG A 136 -22.59 19.68 -10.15
N LEU A 137 -22.38 19.79 -11.46
CA LEU A 137 -22.11 21.06 -12.11
C LEU A 137 -23.41 21.89 -12.27
N PRO A 138 -23.32 23.24 -12.20
CA PRO A 138 -22.12 24.02 -11.91
C PRO A 138 -21.78 24.03 -10.41
N VAL A 139 -20.50 23.83 -10.07
CA VAL A 139 -20.03 23.99 -8.69
C VAL A 139 -19.97 25.50 -8.36
N GLY A 140 -20.78 25.93 -7.40
CA GLY A 140 -20.83 27.34 -6.95
C GLY A 140 -19.57 27.77 -6.18
N GLY A 141 -18.97 26.87 -5.41
CA GLY A 141 -17.76 27.10 -4.60
C GLY A 141 -16.48 26.56 -5.25
N ARG A 142 -15.73 25.77 -4.49
CA ARG A 142 -14.50 25.08 -4.92
C ARG A 142 -14.61 23.56 -4.81
N ILE A 143 -13.87 22.87 -5.66
CA ILE A 143 -13.59 21.42 -5.60
C ILE A 143 -12.22 21.26 -4.95
N PHE A 144 -12.17 20.48 -3.86
CA PHE A 144 -10.92 20.17 -3.15
C PHE A 144 -10.51 18.73 -3.46
N LEU A 145 -9.35 18.56 -4.09
CA LEU A 145 -8.79 17.24 -4.40
C LEU A 145 -7.92 16.76 -3.22
N THR A 146 -8.41 15.78 -2.49
CA THR A 146 -7.77 15.22 -1.29
C THR A 146 -7.59 13.70 -1.44
N HIS A 147 -6.98 13.06 -0.43
CA HIS A 147 -6.87 11.59 -0.32
C HIS A 147 -6.38 10.89 -1.60
N GLY A 148 -5.24 11.32 -2.12
CA GLY A 148 -4.54 10.71 -3.25
C GLY A 148 -3.09 11.13 -3.29
N GLU A 149 -2.25 10.37 -3.99
CA GLU A 149 -0.86 10.77 -4.26
C GLU A 149 -0.83 12.05 -5.10
N GLU A 150 0.22 12.86 -4.95
CA GLU A 150 0.29 14.18 -5.59
C GLU A 150 0.16 14.09 -7.12
N GLY A 151 0.78 13.07 -7.73
CA GLY A 151 0.64 12.80 -9.16
C GLY A 151 -0.79 12.47 -9.57
N ALA A 152 -1.52 11.66 -8.78
CA ALA A 152 -2.90 11.30 -9.06
C ALA A 152 -3.85 12.51 -8.93
N ARG A 153 -3.66 13.33 -7.88
CA ARG A 153 -4.39 14.59 -7.68
C ARG A 153 -4.16 15.56 -8.83
N THR A 154 -2.89 15.74 -9.23
CA THR A 154 -2.52 16.63 -10.32
C THR A 154 -3.08 16.14 -11.65
N ALA A 155 -3.01 14.83 -11.93
CA ALA A 155 -3.61 14.24 -13.13
C ALA A 155 -5.12 14.46 -13.17
N PHE A 156 -5.82 14.23 -12.05
CA PHE A 156 -7.26 14.45 -12.00
C PHE A 156 -7.64 15.94 -12.10
N GLN A 157 -6.83 16.85 -11.57
CA GLN A 157 -6.99 18.28 -11.81
C GLN A 157 -6.99 18.60 -13.30
N GLN A 158 -6.06 18.03 -14.08
CA GLN A 158 -6.00 18.26 -15.53
C GLN A 158 -7.27 17.75 -16.23
N VAL A 159 -7.81 16.61 -15.79
CA VAL A 159 -9.10 16.09 -16.30
C VAL A 159 -10.24 17.07 -16.03
N LEU A 160 -10.33 17.61 -14.81
CA LEU A 160 -11.36 18.60 -14.46
C LEU A 160 -11.21 19.92 -15.26
N LEU A 161 -9.98 20.36 -15.53
CA LEU A 161 -9.72 21.53 -16.39
C LEU A 161 -10.16 21.29 -17.83
N ALA A 162 -9.90 20.10 -18.38
CA ALA A 162 -10.32 19.72 -19.73
C ALA A 162 -11.84 19.69 -19.88
N GLU A 163 -12.56 19.45 -18.79
CA GLU A 163 -14.03 19.49 -18.71
C GLU A 163 -14.59 20.91 -18.57
N GLY A 164 -13.74 21.94 -18.64
CA GLY A 164 -14.14 23.35 -18.61
C GLY A 164 -14.35 23.92 -17.21
N ILE A 165 -13.94 23.20 -16.16
CA ILE A 165 -13.97 23.73 -14.79
C ILE A 165 -12.83 24.74 -14.63
N ASP A 166 -13.15 25.97 -14.21
CA ASP A 166 -12.15 27.02 -13.96
C ASP A 166 -11.11 26.56 -12.93
N SER A 167 -9.82 26.73 -13.24
CA SER A 167 -8.71 26.39 -12.35
C SER A 167 -8.81 27.06 -10.98
N LYS A 168 -9.41 28.26 -10.88
CA LYS A 168 -9.64 28.97 -9.61
C LYS A 168 -10.64 28.27 -8.70
N LYS A 169 -11.45 27.36 -9.26
CA LYS A 169 -12.39 26.52 -8.52
C LYS A 169 -11.79 25.20 -8.06
N ILE A 170 -10.60 24.81 -8.52
CA ILE A 170 -9.98 23.54 -8.13
C ILE A 170 -8.82 23.84 -7.18
N ALA A 171 -8.83 23.20 -6.01
CA ALA A 171 -7.79 23.34 -5.01
C ALA A 171 -7.20 21.96 -4.66
N LEU A 172 -5.88 21.92 -4.49
CA LEU A 172 -5.12 20.74 -4.07
C LEU A 172 -4.54 21.00 -2.68
N PRO A 173 -5.39 21.06 -1.63
CA PRO A 173 -4.94 21.48 -0.33
C PRO A 173 -3.84 20.55 0.20
N MET A 174 -2.86 21.16 0.87
CA MET A 174 -1.75 20.46 1.51
C MET A 174 -2.03 20.15 2.97
N LEU A 175 -1.25 19.24 3.56
CA LEU A 175 -1.33 18.96 4.99
C LEU A 175 -1.11 20.26 5.79
N ASP A 176 -1.97 20.50 6.79
CA ASP A 176 -2.04 21.71 7.62
C ASP A 176 -2.47 23.00 6.90
N GLU A 177 -2.79 22.94 5.62
CA GLU A 177 -3.41 24.08 4.94
C GLU A 177 -4.83 24.29 5.47
N THR A 178 -5.14 25.53 5.86
CA THR A 178 -6.47 25.88 6.37
C THR A 178 -7.26 26.62 5.30
N VAL A 179 -8.45 26.10 5.02
CA VAL A 179 -9.40 26.67 4.06
C VAL A 179 -10.55 27.30 4.82
N ILE A 180 -10.77 28.60 4.66
CA ILE A 180 -11.89 29.29 5.31
C ILE A 180 -13.09 29.31 4.36
N LEU A 181 -14.13 28.57 4.72
CA LEU A 181 -15.41 28.56 3.99
C LEU A 181 -16.28 29.73 4.46
N LYS A 182 -16.28 30.83 3.72
CA LYS A 182 -17.28 31.90 3.87
C LYS A 182 -18.38 31.66 2.83
N SER A 183 -19.61 32.08 3.11
CA SER A 183 -20.66 32.17 2.08
C SER A 183 -20.16 33.10 0.96
N GLY A 184 -19.71 32.54 -0.16
CA GLY A 184 -18.99 33.26 -1.22
C GLY A 184 -17.54 32.80 -1.39
N THR A 185 -16.62 33.74 -1.61
CA THR A 185 -15.23 33.45 -1.97
C THR A 185 -14.47 32.80 -0.82
N VAL A 186 -13.88 31.63 -1.08
CA VAL A 186 -13.01 30.92 -0.15
C VAL A 186 -11.63 31.57 -0.14
N GLU A 187 -11.22 32.08 1.02
CA GLU A 187 -9.83 32.49 1.27
C GLU A 187 -9.07 31.31 1.89
N THR A 188 -8.04 30.84 1.19
CA THR A 188 -7.07 29.88 1.71
C THR A 188 -6.05 30.65 2.54
N ALA A 189 -5.95 30.35 3.83
CA ALA A 189 -4.87 30.89 4.65
C ALA A 189 -3.56 30.21 4.23
N LYS A 190 -2.58 31.00 3.76
CA LYS A 190 -1.26 30.48 3.39
C LYS A 190 -0.49 30.13 4.67
N ILE A 191 -0.61 28.89 5.11
CA ILE A 191 0.27 28.30 6.10
C ILE A 191 1.37 27.56 5.33
N ARG A 192 2.61 27.65 5.81
CA ARG A 192 3.73 26.90 5.23
C ARG A 192 3.51 25.41 5.57
N PRO A 193 3.30 24.52 4.59
CA PRO A 193 3.03 23.12 4.87
C PRO A 193 4.22 22.49 5.61
N ARG A 194 3.95 21.59 6.57
CA ARG A 194 5.02 20.88 7.31
C ARG A 194 5.82 19.93 6.41
N LEU A 195 5.17 19.36 5.39
CA LEU A 195 5.75 18.45 4.39
C LEU A 195 5.21 18.82 2.99
N SER A 196 6.05 18.73 1.97
CA SER A 196 5.62 18.85 0.58
C SER A 196 4.85 17.61 0.10
N GLY A 197 4.11 17.74 -1.01
CA GLY A 197 3.32 16.63 -1.58
C GLY A 197 4.19 15.47 -2.04
N GLU A 198 5.39 15.78 -2.54
CA GLU A 198 6.40 14.79 -2.89
C GLU A 198 6.90 14.03 -1.64
N GLU A 199 7.13 14.74 -0.53
CA GLU A 199 7.56 14.11 0.73
C GLU A 199 6.51 13.20 1.35
N LEU A 200 5.23 13.48 1.12
CA LEU A 200 4.12 12.61 1.52
C LEU A 200 3.96 11.39 0.61
N SER A 201 4.46 11.47 -0.63
CA SER A 201 4.29 10.44 -1.66
C SER A 201 5.55 9.59 -1.88
N ARG A 202 6.67 9.90 -1.21
CA ARG A 202 7.94 9.17 -1.32
C ARG A 202 8.06 8.04 -0.30
N ASP A 203 8.97 7.10 -0.57
CA ASP A 203 9.37 6.09 0.40
C ASP A 203 10.09 6.75 1.59
N ASP A 204 9.77 6.31 2.81
CA ASP A 204 10.32 6.90 4.04
C ASP A 204 11.77 6.43 4.32
N TRP A 205 12.38 6.96 5.40
CA TRP A 205 13.75 6.59 5.76
C TRP A 205 13.89 5.11 6.13
N HIS A 206 12.86 4.45 6.67
CA HIS A 206 12.90 3.03 7.00
C HIS A 206 13.03 2.19 5.73
N ASN A 207 12.31 2.57 4.67
CA ASN A 207 12.42 1.93 3.36
C ASN A 207 13.76 2.22 2.69
N LEU A 208 14.27 3.46 2.80
CA LEU A 208 15.59 3.80 2.31
C LEU A 208 16.68 2.99 3.04
N TYR A 209 16.57 2.84 4.36
CA TYR A 209 17.46 2.01 5.18
C TYR A 209 17.40 0.54 4.73
N ALA A 210 16.20 -0.02 4.63
CA ALA A 210 16.01 -1.41 4.19
C ALA A 210 16.56 -1.64 2.76
N GLY A 211 16.30 -0.72 1.85
CA GLY A 211 16.82 -0.74 0.48
C GLY A 211 18.34 -0.62 0.44
N THR A 212 18.93 0.26 1.26
CA THR A 212 20.38 0.44 1.37
C THR A 212 21.06 -0.83 1.89
N ILE A 213 20.54 -1.44 2.96
CA ILE A 213 21.08 -2.68 3.52
C ILE A 213 20.96 -3.83 2.50
N THR A 214 19.84 -3.89 1.77
CA THR A 214 19.64 -4.88 0.71
C THR A 214 20.67 -4.68 -0.38
N ALA A 215 20.76 -3.48 -0.97
CA ALA A 215 21.71 -3.17 -2.04
C ALA A 215 23.17 -3.43 -1.66
N LEU A 216 23.56 -3.08 -0.42
CA LEU A 216 24.89 -3.40 0.11
C LEU A 216 25.11 -4.91 0.18
N SER A 217 24.13 -5.66 0.69
CA SER A 217 24.20 -7.13 0.78
C SER A 217 24.29 -7.79 -0.59
N GLU A 218 23.54 -7.29 -1.58
CA GLU A 218 23.63 -7.77 -2.97
C GLU A 218 25.01 -7.51 -3.56
N LYS A 219 25.54 -6.29 -3.35
CA LYS A 219 26.86 -5.92 -3.85
C LYS A 219 27.97 -6.77 -3.20
N LEU A 220 27.89 -7.05 -1.90
CA LEU A 220 28.84 -7.91 -1.20
C LEU A 220 28.81 -9.36 -1.72
N ARG A 221 27.63 -9.88 -2.08
CA ARG A 221 27.48 -11.21 -2.69
C ARG A 221 27.99 -11.26 -4.13
N SER A 222 27.89 -10.17 -4.87
CA SER A 222 28.38 -10.11 -6.27
C SER A 222 29.90 -10.01 -6.38
N VAL A 223 30.59 -9.68 -5.28
CA VAL A 223 32.05 -9.57 -5.22
C VAL A 223 32.65 -10.96 -5.04
N GLU A 224 33.77 -11.25 -5.69
CA GLU A 224 34.31 -12.61 -5.81
C GLU A 224 35.02 -13.09 -4.55
N ASN A 225 35.80 -12.21 -3.90
CA ASN A 225 36.67 -12.58 -2.78
C ASN A 225 36.51 -11.67 -1.54
N ASP A 226 36.99 -12.16 -0.40
CA ASP A 226 36.81 -11.50 0.90
C ASP A 226 37.57 -10.18 1.04
N ALA A 227 38.72 -10.03 0.37
CA ALA A 227 39.49 -8.78 0.40
C ALA A 227 38.68 -7.63 -0.24
N GLN A 228 38.08 -7.88 -1.40
CA GLN A 228 37.23 -6.90 -2.07
C GLN A 228 35.95 -6.60 -1.27
N ARG A 229 35.36 -7.60 -0.58
CA ARG A 229 34.21 -7.38 0.32
C ARG A 229 34.59 -6.46 1.48
N ARG A 230 35.76 -6.68 2.07
CA ARG A 230 36.31 -5.86 3.16
C ARG A 230 36.56 -4.42 2.70
N ASP A 231 37.21 -4.22 1.56
CA ASP A 231 37.47 -2.89 1.01
C ASP A 231 36.18 -2.10 0.77
N LEU A 232 35.14 -2.76 0.27
CA LEU A 232 33.83 -2.15 0.07
C LEU A 232 33.19 -1.72 1.40
N LEU A 233 33.23 -2.59 2.41
CA LEU A 233 32.72 -2.26 3.75
C LEU A 233 33.49 -1.09 4.38
N GLU A 234 34.82 -1.10 4.30
CA GLU A 234 35.66 -0.02 4.81
C GLU A 234 35.43 1.31 4.07
N LYS A 235 35.11 1.26 2.77
CA LYS A 235 34.68 2.44 2.02
C LYS A 235 33.35 2.99 2.54
N VAL A 236 32.33 2.13 2.69
CA VAL A 236 31.01 2.54 3.20
C VAL A 236 31.14 3.11 4.62
N LEU A 237 31.93 2.48 5.49
CA LEU A 237 32.15 2.97 6.85
C LEU A 237 32.85 4.33 6.87
N ARG A 238 33.83 4.57 5.98
CA ARG A 238 34.49 5.87 5.85
C ARG A 238 33.52 6.96 5.39
N ASP A 239 32.71 6.66 4.37
CA ASP A 239 31.73 7.62 3.86
C ASP A 239 30.71 7.98 4.96
N ILE A 240 30.22 7.00 5.72
CA ILE A 240 29.31 7.23 6.86
C ILE A 240 29.99 8.08 7.96
N ALA A 241 31.27 7.83 8.26
CA ALA A 241 32.00 8.58 9.28
C ALA A 241 32.36 10.03 8.86
N SER A 242 32.23 10.35 7.56
CA SER A 242 32.56 11.67 7.00
C SER A 242 31.37 12.64 6.90
N VAL A 243 30.16 12.16 7.20
CA VAL A 243 28.90 12.92 7.22
C VAL A 243 28.57 13.34 8.65
#